data_AF-A0A953WMX1-F1
#
_entry.id   AF-A0A953WMX1-F1
#
_cell.length_a   1.000
_cell.length_b   1.000
_cell.length_c   1.000
_cell.angle_alpha   90.00
_cell.angle_beta   90.00
_cell.angle_gamma   90.00
#
_symmetry.space_group_name_H-M   'P 1'
#
loop_
_entity.id
_entity.type
_entity.pdbx_description
1 polymer ?
#
loop_
_entity_poly.entity_id
_entity_poly.type
_entity_poly.pdbx_seq_one_letter_code
_entity_poly.pdbx_strand_id
1 'polypeptide(L)'
;MPIREASAAPTIAHLQGQGVAGLRVACRTGYCAHSAALRFDAIGVPPNLPFPAIEASGRLVCSTCGGRRVSTMPDWPVRAGGAPAVGWTMPPSGSAAIDV
;
A
#
# COMPACT_ATOMS: atom_id res chain seq x y z
N MET A 1 -26.32 9.76 13.43
CA MET A 1 -24.94 9.84 12.91
C MET A 1 -25.07 10.01 11.40
N PRO A 2 -24.64 11.12 10.77
CA PRO A 2 -24.74 11.22 9.32
C PRO A 2 -23.85 10.14 8.69
N ILE A 3 -24.44 9.34 7.81
CA ILE A 3 -23.70 8.43 6.95
C ILE A 3 -22.82 9.35 6.10
N ARG A 4 -21.49 9.27 6.23
CA ARG A 4 -20.60 10.02 5.34
C ARG A 4 -20.97 9.62 3.93
N GLU A 5 -21.54 10.52 3.15
CA GLU A 5 -21.67 10.36 1.71
C GLU A 5 -20.29 9.95 1.21
N ALA A 6 -20.21 8.73 0.67
CA ALA A 6 -18.97 8.24 0.11
C ALA A 6 -18.69 9.14 -1.09
N SER A 7 -17.79 10.12 -0.92
CA SER A 7 -17.23 10.84 -2.05
C SER A 7 -16.76 9.79 -3.04
N ALA A 8 -17.22 9.90 -4.29
CA ALA A 8 -16.96 8.88 -5.31
C ALA A 8 -15.47 8.52 -5.28
N ALA A 9 -15.18 7.24 -5.07
CA ALA A 9 -13.81 6.81 -4.87
C ALA A 9 -12.97 7.21 -6.10
N PRO A 10 -11.73 7.72 -5.90
CA PRO A 10 -10.92 8.20 -7.00
C PRO A 10 -10.63 7.07 -7.99
N THR A 11 -10.62 7.42 -9.28
CA THR A 11 -10.22 6.50 -10.35
C THR A 11 -8.71 6.35 -10.40
N ILE A 12 -8.21 5.30 -11.08
CA ILE A 12 -6.77 5.10 -11.30
C ILE A 12 -6.15 6.29 -12.04
N ALA A 13 -6.82 6.82 -13.06
CA ALA A 13 -6.36 8.00 -13.79
C ALA A 13 -6.24 9.24 -12.89
N HIS A 14 -7.19 9.44 -11.97
CA HIS A 14 -7.13 10.53 -11.00
C HIS A 14 -5.90 10.40 -10.09
N LEU A 15 -5.63 9.20 -9.57
CA LEU A 15 -4.46 8.93 -8.73
C LEU A 15 -3.15 9.11 -9.51
N GLN A 16 -3.09 8.64 -10.77
CA GLN A 16 -1.92 8.85 -11.64
C GLN A 16 -1.67 10.34 -11.90
N GLY A 17 -2.72 11.15 -12.08
CA GLY A 17 -2.62 12.60 -12.17
C GLY A 17 -2.05 13.28 -10.91
N GLN A 18 -2.08 12.61 -9.76
CA GLN A 18 -1.48 13.07 -8.50
C GLN A 18 -0.06 12.52 -8.27
N GLY A 19 0.51 11.81 -9.25
CA GLY A 19 1.84 11.21 -9.17
C GLY A 19 1.88 9.82 -8.54
N VAL A 20 0.72 9.18 -8.31
CA VAL A 20 0.66 7.80 -7.82
C VAL A 20 0.86 6.84 -9.00
N ALA A 21 2.02 6.20 -9.07
CA ALA A 21 2.33 5.25 -10.16
C ALA A 21 1.78 3.83 -9.93
N GLY A 22 1.36 3.52 -8.70
CA GLY A 22 0.95 2.16 -8.34
C GLY A 22 0.29 2.06 -6.97
N LEU A 23 0.28 0.84 -6.44
CA LEU A 23 -0.30 0.52 -5.15
C LEU A 23 0.62 -0.40 -4.34
N ARG A 24 0.50 -0.31 -3.03
CA ARG A 24 0.96 -1.35 -2.10
C ARG A 24 -0.17 -2.32 -1.84
N VAL A 25 0.17 -3.60 -1.89
CA VAL A 25 -0.73 -4.71 -1.56
C VAL A 25 -0.15 -5.43 -0.35
N ALA A 26 -0.99 -5.68 0.65
CA ALA A 26 -0.63 -6.49 1.82
C ALA A 26 -1.56 -7.71 1.90
N CYS A 27 -0.97 -8.90 2.06
CA CYS A 27 -1.73 -10.13 2.31
C CYS A 27 -2.31 -10.12 3.74
N ARG A 28 -3.60 -10.42 3.84
CA ARG A 28 -4.37 -10.51 5.09
C ARG A 28 -4.86 -11.94 5.35
N THR A 29 -4.33 -12.93 4.63
CA THR A 29 -4.62 -14.35 4.90
C THR A 29 -3.80 -14.82 6.09
N GLY A 30 -4.47 -15.14 7.21
CA GLY A 30 -3.82 -15.61 8.43
C GLY A 30 -2.75 -14.63 8.91
N TYR A 31 -1.55 -15.16 9.19
CA TYR A 31 -0.38 -14.40 9.66
C TYR A 31 0.64 -14.08 8.55
N CYS A 32 0.28 -14.22 7.27
CA CYS A 32 1.23 -14.05 6.16
C CYS A 32 1.88 -12.66 6.13
N ALA A 33 1.06 -11.59 6.20
CA ALA A 33 1.50 -10.19 6.20
C ALA A 33 2.45 -9.76 5.06
N HIS A 34 2.73 -10.61 4.07
CA HIS A 34 3.57 -10.29 2.93
C HIS A 34 3.03 -9.09 2.18
N SER A 35 3.91 -8.14 1.84
CA SER A 35 3.54 -6.94 1.10
C SER A 35 4.41 -6.74 -0.12
N ALA A 36 3.84 -6.12 -1.15
CA ALA A 36 4.53 -5.80 -2.39
C ALA A 36 4.00 -4.48 -2.97
N ALA A 37 4.86 -3.77 -3.69
CA ALA A 37 4.46 -2.64 -4.52
C ALA A 37 4.21 -3.12 -5.95
N LEU A 38 3.06 -2.75 -6.51
CA LEU A 38 2.67 -3.07 -7.88
C LEU A 38 2.40 -1.78 -8.64
N ARG A 39 2.93 -1.69 -9.87
CA ARG A 39 2.63 -0.58 -10.77
C ARG A 39 1.29 -0.79 -11.45
N PHE A 40 0.51 0.27 -11.65
CA PHE A 40 -0.78 0.18 -12.35
C PHE A 40 -0.64 -0.32 -13.79
N ASP A 41 0.42 0.12 -14.48
CA ASP A 41 0.75 -0.31 -15.84
C ASP A 41 1.03 -1.83 -15.92
N ALA A 42 1.84 -2.35 -14.98
CA ALA A 42 2.22 -3.76 -14.93
C ALA A 42 1.04 -4.72 -14.67
N ILE A 43 0.03 -4.28 -13.92
CA ILE A 43 -1.16 -5.11 -13.61
C ILE A 43 -2.33 -4.88 -14.59
N GLY A 44 -2.18 -3.96 -15.55
CA GLY A 44 -3.18 -3.73 -16.60
C GLY A 44 -4.53 -3.24 -16.10
N VAL A 45 -4.57 -2.39 -15.06
CA VAL A 45 -5.84 -1.85 -14.55
C VAL A 45 -6.40 -0.75 -15.47
N PRO A 46 -7.72 -0.72 -15.74
CA PRO A 46 -8.32 0.34 -16.54
C PRO A 46 -8.21 1.71 -15.85
N PRO A 47 -7.94 2.81 -16.60
CA PRO A 47 -7.79 4.15 -16.02
C PRO A 47 -9.06 4.66 -15.30
N ASN A 48 -10.24 4.25 -15.78
CA ASN A 48 -11.54 4.65 -15.21
C ASN A 48 -11.98 3.76 -14.04
N LEU A 49 -11.21 2.74 -13.68
CA LEU A 49 -11.55 1.86 -12.56
C LEU A 49 -11.44 2.63 -11.24
N PRO A 50 -12.44 2.60 -10.35
CA PRO A 50 -12.31 3.13 -8.99
C PRO A 50 -11.26 2.32 -8.21
N PHE A 51 -10.38 2.99 -7.48
CA PHE A 51 -9.29 2.32 -6.75
C PHE A 51 -9.75 1.16 -5.84
N PRO A 52 -10.83 1.28 -5.03
CA PRO A 52 -11.31 0.17 -4.19
C PRO A 52 -11.77 -1.06 -4.99
N ALA A 53 -12.08 -0.91 -6.28
CA ALA A 53 -12.46 -2.02 -7.12
C ALA A 53 -11.30 -2.97 -7.45
N ILE A 54 -10.03 -2.54 -7.28
CA ILE A 54 -8.86 -3.42 -7.43
C ILE A 54 -8.93 -4.56 -6.40
N GLU A 55 -9.14 -4.23 -5.13
CA GLU A 55 -9.28 -5.20 -4.05
C GLU A 55 -10.50 -6.11 -4.27
N ALA A 56 -11.64 -5.51 -4.62
CA ALA A 56 -12.88 -6.23 -4.89
C ALA A 56 -12.81 -7.18 -6.10
N SER A 57 -11.89 -6.93 -7.05
CA SER A 57 -11.73 -7.79 -8.23
C SER A 57 -11.26 -9.21 -7.90
N GLY A 58 -10.64 -9.42 -6.73
CA GLY A 58 -10.13 -10.72 -6.30
C GLY A 58 -9.03 -11.31 -7.18
N ARG A 59 -8.43 -10.51 -8.08
CA ARG A 59 -7.39 -10.95 -9.03
C ARG A 59 -6.01 -11.09 -8.40
N LEU A 60 -5.79 -10.50 -7.22
CA LEU A 60 -4.51 -10.50 -6.54
C LEU A 60 -4.34 -11.78 -5.70
N VAL A 61 -3.28 -12.54 -6.01
CA VAL A 61 -2.90 -13.75 -5.29
C VAL A 61 -1.54 -13.53 -4.64
N CYS A 62 -1.44 -13.78 -3.34
CA CYS A 62 -0.17 -13.73 -2.63
C CYS A 62 0.76 -14.84 -3.12
N SER A 63 1.94 -14.48 -3.62
CA SER A 63 2.96 -15.44 -4.08
C SER A 63 3.54 -16.29 -2.94
N THR A 64 3.45 -15.84 -1.69
CA THR A 64 4.00 -16.57 -0.52
C THR A 64 3.05 -17.64 0.02
N CYS A 65 1.75 -17.34 0.15
CA CYS A 65 0.79 -18.25 0.79
C CYS A 65 -0.38 -18.67 -0.10
N GLY A 66 -0.45 -18.18 -1.35
CA GLY A 66 -1.59 -18.42 -2.26
C GLY A 66 -2.90 -17.73 -1.87
N GLY A 67 -2.89 -16.95 -0.78
CA GLY A 67 -4.07 -16.26 -0.27
C GLY A 67 -4.57 -15.13 -1.17
N ARG A 68 -5.89 -14.92 -1.18
CA ARG A 68 -6.56 -13.85 -1.95
C ARG A 68 -7.14 -12.72 -1.09
N ARG A 69 -7.08 -12.85 0.25
CA ARG A 69 -7.43 -11.75 1.15
C ARG A 69 -6.27 -10.76 1.12
N VAL A 70 -6.49 -9.63 0.46
CA VAL A 70 -5.51 -8.56 0.34
C VAL A 70 -6.12 -7.25 0.82
N SER A 71 -5.25 -6.33 1.24
CA SER A 71 -5.60 -4.93 1.48
C SER A 71 -4.75 -4.07 0.56
N THR A 72 -5.36 -3.07 -0.07
CA THR A 72 -4.69 -2.20 -1.05
C THR A 72 -4.57 -0.76 -0.55
N MET A 73 -3.46 -0.10 -0.87
CA MET A 73 -3.22 1.32 -0.56
C MET A 73 -2.50 1.99 -1.74
N PRO A 74 -2.87 3.21 -2.16
CA PRO A 74 -2.11 3.93 -3.17
C PRO A 74 -0.66 4.14 -2.73
N ASP A 75 0.30 3.90 -3.62
CA ASP A 75 1.72 4.14 -3.32
C ASP A 75 2.02 5.62 -3.57
N TRP A 76 1.78 6.43 -2.54
CA TRP A 76 2.00 7.87 -2.61
C TRP A 76 3.50 8.18 -2.73
N PRO A 77 3.90 9.09 -3.65
CA PRO A 77 5.27 9.53 -3.71
C PRO A 77 5.64 10.19 -2.38
N VAL A 78 6.76 9.76 -1.79
CA VAL A 78 7.32 10.41 -0.61
C VAL A 78 7.72 11.82 -1.04
N ARG A 79 6.92 12.82 -0.66
CA ARG A 79 7.36 14.22 -0.79
C ARG A 79 8.57 14.36 0.13
N ALA A 80 9.68 14.89 -0.38
CA ALA A 80 10.90 15.19 0.40
C ALA A 80 10.69 16.32 1.45
N GLY A 81 9.48 16.48 1.98
CA GLY A 81 9.16 17.28 3.14
C GLY A 81 8.90 16.31 4.29
N GLY A 82 9.97 15.95 5.00
CA GLY A 82 9.88 15.12 6.18
C GLY A 82 8.87 15.71 7.17
N ALA A 83 7.99 14.87 7.70
CA ALA A 83 7.52 15.13 9.04
C ALA A 83 8.76 15.19 9.94
N PRO A 84 8.95 16.21 10.81
CA PRO A 84 9.96 16.06 11.84
C PRO A 84 9.63 14.77 12.58
N ALA A 85 10.63 13.90 12.74
CA ALA A 85 10.52 12.73 13.57
C ALA A 85 10.31 13.19 15.03
N VAL A 86 9.08 13.58 15.37
CA VAL A 86 8.67 13.78 16.75
C VAL A 86 8.54 12.39 17.37
N GLY A 87 9.65 11.91 17.94
CA GLY A 87 9.63 10.85 18.95
C GLY A 87 10.16 9.47 18.55
N TRP A 88 10.62 9.23 17.32
CA TRP A 88 11.22 7.93 16.96
C TRP A 88 12.72 8.06 16.72
N THR A 89 13.49 7.95 17.79
CA THR A 89 14.92 7.65 17.69
C THR A 89 15.06 6.15 17.42
N MET A 90 15.49 5.78 16.20
CA MET A 90 16.00 4.44 15.96
C MET A 90 17.26 4.26 16.81
N PRO A 91 17.31 3.29 17.75
CA PRO A 91 18.58 2.99 18.39
C PRO A 91 19.57 2.54 17.30
N PRO A 92 20.84 2.97 17.37
CA PRO A 92 21.83 2.54 16.39
C PRO A 92 21.88 1.02 16.38
N SER A 93 21.69 0.44 15.19
CA SER A 93 21.91 -0.97 14.91
C SER A 93 23.42 -1.22 14.97
N GLY A 94 23.95 -1.36 16.18
CA GLY A 94 25.36 -1.63 16.45
C GLY A 94 25.48 -2.82 17.40
N SER A 95 25.96 -3.92 16.85
CA SER A 95 26.20 -5.22 17.49
C SER A 95 27.33 -5.18 18.53
N ALA A 96 27.19 -6.04 19.55
CA ALA A 96 28.23 -6.76 20.27
C ALA A 96 29.43 -5.99 20.91
N ALA A 97 29.45 -5.97 22.25
CA ALA A 97 30.62 -6.34 23.04
C ALA A 97 30.15 -6.73 24.46
N ILE A 98 30.20 -8.03 24.76
CA ILE A 98 30.32 -8.51 26.14
C ILE A 98 31.84 -8.65 26.32
N ASP A 99 32.43 -7.89 27.23
CA ASP A 99 33.81 -8.11 27.68
C ASP A 99 33.89 -7.90 29.19
N VAL A 100 34.20 -9.03 29.84
CA VAL A 100 34.73 -9.32 31.20
C VAL A 100 34.11 -8.63 32.42
#